data_AF-A0A8E2J7T7-F1
#
_entry.id   AF-A0A8E2J7T7-F1
#
_cell.length_a   1.000
_cell.length_b   1.000
_cell.length_c   1.000
_cell.angle_alpha   90.00
_cell.angle_beta   90.00
_cell.angle_gamma   90.00
#
_symmetry.space_group_name_H-M   'P 1'
#
loop_
_entity.id
_entity.type
_entity.pdbx_description
1 polymer ?
#
loop_
_entity_poly.entity_id
_entity_poly.type
_entity_poly.pdbx_seq_one_letter_code
_entity_poly.pdbx_strand_id
1 'polypeptide(L)' 'LLLDKGADVNAQGGEYGNALYAASDRDHEQVVRLLLDKGADVNAQGGEYGNALQAASYRGHEQV' A
#
# COMPACT_ATOMS: atom_id res chain seq x y z
N LEU A 1 10.53 -5.60 12.35
CA LEU A 1 9.44 -4.73 11.86
C LEU A 1 8.11 -5.10 12.51
N LEU A 2 7.07 -4.25 12.41
CA LEU A 2 5.70 -4.59 12.87
C LEU A 2 5.17 -5.87 12.23
N LEU A 3 5.48 -6.08 10.94
CA LEU A 3 5.13 -7.30 10.21
C LEU A 3 5.76 -8.57 10.84
N ASP A 4 6.98 -8.48 11.39
CA ASP A 4 7.61 -9.61 12.11
C ASP A 4 7.02 -9.83 13.51
N LYS A 5 6.17 -8.91 13.98
CA LYS A 5 5.41 -9.01 15.22
C LYS A 5 3.96 -9.44 14.99
N GLY A 6 3.61 -9.87 13.77
CA GLY A 6 2.30 -10.39 13.44
C GLY A 6 1.26 -9.32 13.08
N ALA A 7 1.69 -8.11 12.72
CA ALA A 7 0.78 -7.15 12.10
C ALA A 7 0.23 -7.74 10.80
N ASP A 8 -1.10 -7.68 10.63
CA ASP A 8 -1.76 -8.10 9.40
C ASP A 8 -1.42 -7.12 8.27
N VAL A 9 -0.69 -7.61 7.26
CA VAL A 9 -0.24 -6.82 6.10
C VAL A 9 -1.41 -6.29 5.27
N ASN A 10 -2.57 -6.97 5.34
CA ASN A 10 -3.78 -6.64 4.59
C ASN A 10 -4.85 -5.97 5.45
N ALA A 11 -4.51 -5.54 6.67
CA ALA A 11 -5.44 -4.83 7.53
C ALA A 11 -6.05 -3.62 6.81
N GLN A 12 -7.38 -3.57 6.79
CA GLN A 12 -8.12 -2.47 6.19
C GLN A 12 -8.60 -1.47 7.24
N GLY A 13 -8.52 -0.18 6.92
CA GLY A 13 -9.04 0.90 7.75
C GLY A 13 -8.32 2.24 7.58
N GLY A 14 -8.85 3.26 8.25
CA GLY A 14 -8.31 4.62 8.18
C GLY A 14 -8.55 5.32 6.84
N GLU A 15 -7.99 6.51 6.69
CA GLU A 15 -8.13 7.37 5.49
C GLU A 15 -7.65 6.69 4.21
N TYR A 16 -6.55 5.94 4.28
CA TYR A 16 -5.93 5.29 3.13
C TYR A 16 -6.49 3.91 2.82
N GLY A 17 -7.32 3.35 3.69
CA GLY A 17 -7.93 2.04 3.51
C GLY A 17 -6.99 0.85 3.70
N ASN A 18 -5.72 0.88 3.29
CA ASN A 18 -4.72 -0.14 3.61
C ASN A 18 -3.28 0.40 3.51
N ALA A 19 -2.31 -0.37 4.03
CA ALA A 19 -0.90 0.05 4.08
C ALA A 19 -0.25 0.16 2.69
N LEU A 20 -0.60 -0.73 1.75
CA LEU A 20 -0.06 -0.71 0.39
C LEU A 20 -0.51 0.55 -0.35
N TYR A 21 -1.79 0.90 -0.26
CA TYR A 21 -2.33 2.15 -0.78
C TYR A 21 -1.63 3.37 -0.19
N ALA A 22 -1.47 3.43 1.14
CA ALA A 22 -0.83 4.57 1.81
C ALA A 22 0.61 4.77 1.33
N ALA A 23 1.38 3.68 1.21
CA ALA A 23 2.74 3.72 0.70
C ALA A 23 2.76 4.16 -0.77
N SER A 24 1.80 3.70 -1.56
CA SER A 24 1.69 4.05 -2.97
C SER A 24 1.16 5.44 -3.27
N ASP A 25 0.33 6.04 -2.42
CA ASP A 25 -0.08 7.45 -2.57
C ASP A 25 1.08 8.42 -2.23
N ARG A 26 2.05 7.97 -1.43
CA ARG A 26 3.12 8.80 -0.85
C ARG A 26 4.52 8.55 -1.43
N ASP A 27 4.64 7.78 -2.51
CA ASP A 27 5.91 7.43 -3.17
C ASP A 27 6.92 6.73 -2.22
N HIS A 28 6.42 5.80 -1.39
CA HIS A 28 7.26 5.07 -0.43
C HIS A 28 7.70 3.72 -1.02
N GLU A 29 8.47 3.76 -2.11
CA GLU A 29 8.90 2.59 -2.88
C GLU A 29 9.44 1.44 -2.01
N GLN A 30 10.34 1.71 -1.08
CA GLN A 30 10.93 0.67 -0.22
C GLN A 30 9.88 0.00 0.68
N VAL A 31 8.87 0.75 1.11
CA VAL A 31 7.75 0.23 1.91
C VAL A 31 6.81 -0.57 1.03
N VAL A 32 6.53 -0.13 -0.20
CA VAL A 32 5.75 -0.88 -1.19
C VAL A 32 6.39 -2.25 -1.43
N ARG A 33 7.68 -2.29 -1.78
CA ARG A 33 8.40 -3.56 -2.01
C ARG A 33 8.35 -4.47 -0.78
N LEU A 34 8.59 -3.92 0.41
CA LEU A 34 8.49 -4.67 1.67
C LEU A 34 7.09 -5.26 1.90
N LEU A 35 6.03 -4.49 1.64
CA LEU A 35 4.65 -4.96 1.82
C LEU A 35 4.30 -6.06 0.81
N LEU A 36 4.74 -5.92 -0.44
CA LEU A 36 4.58 -6.94 -1.48
C LEU A 36 5.32 -8.24 -1.13
N ASP A 37 6.57 -8.14 -0.66
CA ASP A 37 7.37 -9.27 -0.19
C ASP A 37 6.70 -10.01 1.00
N LYS A 38 5.87 -9.29 1.77
CA LYS A 38 5.11 -9.83 2.90
C LYS A 38 3.70 -10.28 2.52
N GLY A 39 3.33 -10.24 1.23
CA GLY A 39 2.06 -10.77 0.73
C GLY A 39 0.88 -9.80 0.81
N ALA A 40 1.14 -8.49 0.71
CA ALA A 40 0.07 -7.52 0.53
C ALA A 40 -0.75 -7.82 -0.74
N ASP A 41 -2.08 -7.74 -0.63
CA ASP A 41 -2.99 -7.89 -1.76
C ASP A 41 -2.91 -6.64 -2.66
N VAL A 42 -2.27 -6.82 -3.81
CA VAL A 42 -2.08 -5.79 -4.84
C VAL A 42 -3.39 -5.19 -5.35
N ASN A 43 -4.50 -5.92 -5.25
CA ASN A 43 -5.81 -5.48 -5.72
C ASN A 43 -6.71 -4.96 -4.59
N ALA A 44 -6.21 -4.93 -3.35
CA ALA A 44 -6.98 -4.45 -2.22
C ALA A 44 -7.46 -3.01 -2.46
N GLN A 45 -8.77 -2.81 -2.28
CA GLN A 45 -9.33 -1.47 -2.34
C GLN A 45 -8.87 -0.65 -1.13
N GLY A 46 -8.56 0.61 -1.40
CA GLY A 46 -8.09 1.63 -0.48
C GLY A 46 -8.64 3.00 -0.87
N GLY A 47 -8.16 4.03 -0.17
CA GLY A 47 -8.63 5.42 -0.11
C GLY A 47 -9.54 5.95 -1.23
N GLU A 48 -9.07 6.99 -1.92
CA GLU A 48 -9.86 7.75 -2.90
C GLU A 48 -9.79 7.17 -4.31
N TYR A 49 -8.62 6.63 -4.70
CA TYR A 49 -8.34 6.28 -6.09
C TYR A 49 -8.64 4.82 -6.45
N GLY A 50 -9.19 4.03 -5.53
CA GLY A 50 -9.51 2.62 -5.76
C GLY A 50 -8.47 1.68 -5.17
N ASN A 51 -7.33 1.46 -5.82
CA ASN A 51 -6.24 0.61 -5.29
C ASN A 51 -4.89 1.34 -5.30
N ALA A 52 -3.85 0.66 -4.80
CA ALA A 52 -2.51 1.20 -4.68
C ALA A 52 -1.91 1.65 -6.03
N LEU A 53 -2.07 0.84 -7.09
CA LEU A 53 -1.59 1.17 -8.44
C LEU A 53 -2.29 2.42 -9.00
N GLN A 54 -3.61 2.52 -8.82
CA GLN A 54 -4.37 3.68 -9.28
C GLN A 54 -3.97 4.96 -8.53
N ALA A 55 -3.69 4.86 -7.22
CA ALA A 55 -3.19 5.98 -6.43
C ALA A 55 -1.80 6.46 -6.90
N ALA A 56 -0.85 5.54 -7.06
CA ALA A 56 0.49 5.86 -7.58
C ALA A 56 0.41 6.48 -8.99
N SER A 57 -0.42 5.90 -9.86
CA SER A 57 -0.63 6.41 -11.23
C SER A 57 -1.22 7.81 -11.24
N TYR A 58 -2.20 8.10 -10.38
CA TYR A 58 -2.81 9.43 -10.28
C TYR A 58 -1.81 10.49 -9.79
N ARG A 59 -0.92 10.11 -8.86
CA ARG A 59 0.10 10.99 -8.29
C ARG A 59 1.35 11.14 -9.16
N GLY A 60 1.55 10.26 -10.15
CA GLY A 60 2.73 10.25 -11.01
C GLY A 60 3.95 9.56 -10.39
N HIS A 61 3.75 8.62 -9.48
CA HIS A 61 4.82 7.90 -8.79
C HIS A 61 5.24 6.67 -9.62
N GLU A 62 6.27 6.84 -10.45
CA GLU A 62 6.67 5.82 -11.44
C GLU A 62 7.39 4.59 -10.87
N GLN A 63 8.01 4.72 -9.69
CA GLN A 63 8.81 3.66 -9.09
C GLN A 63 8.01 2.75 -8.15
N VAL A 64 6.75 3.08 -7.88
CA VAL A 64 5.81 2.33 -7.05
C VAL A 64 4.85 1.54 -7.92
#